data_AF-A0A561SYP1-F1
#
_entry.id   AF-A0A561SYP1-F1
#
_cell.length_a   1.000
_cell.length_b   1.000
_cell.length_c   1.000
_cell.angle_alpha   90.00
_cell.angle_beta   90.00
_cell.angle_gamma   90.00
#
_symmetry.space_group_name_H-M   'P 1'
#
loop_
_entity.id
_entity.type
_entity.pdbx_description
1 polymer ?
#
loop_
_entity_poly.entity_id
_entity_poly.type
_entity_poly.pdbx_seq_one_letter_code
_entity_poly.pdbx_strand_id
1 'polypeptide(L)'
;MAYYQGTGPVSDELLVERQVAVLPTGHPLAARAALRLADLAEEQVVRSGDELRVRDGAQLVQLVAPGRVVAVLPESVRPRLGRDMAAVPVLDAPTVALHVAWPAAGTSRAVAAFVRVAAAVAYRHTAPNASATARLSS
;
A
#
# COMPACT_ATOMS: atom_id res chain seq x y z
N MET A 1 -41.90 7.05 9.01
CA MET A 1 -40.76 6.57 8.22
C MET A 1 -39.61 6.30 9.18
N ALA A 2 -39.16 5.06 9.33
CA ALA A 2 -38.03 4.72 10.18
C ALA A 2 -36.75 4.69 9.34
N TYR A 3 -35.78 5.55 9.67
CA TYR A 3 -34.42 5.46 9.14
C TYR A 3 -33.75 4.21 9.71
N TYR A 4 -33.35 3.27 8.85
CA TYR A 4 -32.51 2.14 9.24
C TYR A 4 -31.12 2.68 9.60
N GLN A 5 -30.86 2.91 10.89
CA GLN A 5 -29.49 2.99 11.42
C GLN A 5 -28.97 1.55 11.52
N GLY A 6 -28.60 0.97 10.38
CA GLY A 6 -27.83 -0.27 10.38
C GLY A 6 -26.48 0.02 11.05
N THR A 7 -26.12 -0.76 12.07
CA THR A 7 -24.77 -0.79 12.63
C THR A 7 -23.78 -0.83 11.47
N GLY A 8 -22.83 0.11 11.45
CA GLY A 8 -21.83 0.22 10.38
C GLY A 8 -21.10 -1.11 10.14
N PRO A 9 -20.44 -1.27 8.99
CA PRO A 9 -19.70 -2.49 8.69
C PRO A 9 -18.67 -2.78 9.79
N VAL A 10 -18.56 -4.04 10.18
CA VAL A 10 -17.46 -4.51 11.03
C VAL A 10 -16.25 -4.71 10.12
N SER A 11 -15.08 -4.30 10.59
CA SER A 11 -13.84 -4.48 9.84
C SER A 11 -12.71 -4.99 10.73
N ASP A 12 -11.86 -5.81 10.14
CA ASP A 12 -10.59 -6.25 10.72
C ASP A 12 -9.44 -5.78 9.84
N GLU A 13 -8.36 -5.31 10.48
CA GLU A 13 -7.09 -5.04 9.80
C GLU A 13 -6.46 -6.35 9.35
N LEU A 14 -6.12 -6.43 8.06
CA LEU A 14 -5.46 -7.61 7.48
C LEU A 14 -3.97 -7.41 7.31
N LEU A 15 -3.57 -6.19 6.93
CA LEU A 15 -2.23 -5.92 6.44
C LEU A 15 -1.87 -4.45 6.64
N VAL A 16 -0.70 -4.21 7.21
CA VAL A 16 -0.06 -2.90 7.25
C VAL A 16 1.10 -2.92 6.26
N GLU A 17 1.07 -2.02 5.29
CA GLU A 17 2.13 -1.88 4.29
C GLU A 17 2.93 -0.58 4.50
N ARG A 18 4.22 -0.68 4.19
CA ARG A 18 5.09 0.49 4.02
C ARG A 18 4.77 1.17 2.69
N GLN A 19 5.14 2.44 2.58
CA GLN A 19 4.96 3.20 1.35
C GLN A 19 6.27 3.34 0.56
N VAL A 20 6.13 3.42 -0.75
CA VAL A 20 7.20 3.66 -1.72
C VAL A 20 6.86 4.87 -2.56
N ALA A 21 7.87 5.66 -2.93
CA ALA A 21 7.76 6.65 -3.98
C ALA A 21 7.93 5.95 -5.33
N VAL A 22 7.01 6.20 -6.25
CA VAL A 22 7.03 5.72 -7.63
C VAL A 22 7.33 6.91 -8.53
N LEU A 23 8.40 6.77 -9.32
CA LEU A 23 8.98 7.80 -10.16
C LEU A 23 9.64 7.17 -11.40
N PRO A 24 9.86 7.91 -12.51
CA PRO A 24 10.62 7.38 -13.64
C PRO A 24 12.05 7.01 -13.25
N THR A 25 12.61 5.98 -13.87
CA THR A 25 13.99 5.51 -13.60
C THR A 25 15.07 6.57 -13.87
N GLY A 26 14.81 7.51 -14.78
CA GLY A 26 15.71 8.64 -15.06
C GLY A 26 15.63 9.79 -14.06
N HIS A 27 14.71 9.74 -13.09
CA HIS A 27 14.53 10.80 -12.12
C HIS A 27 15.66 10.78 -11.06
N PRO A 28 16.22 11.93 -10.61
CA PRO A 28 17.38 11.96 -9.70
C PRO A 28 17.20 11.17 -8.40
N LEU A 29 15.98 11.16 -7.86
CA LEU A 29 15.64 10.40 -6.64
C LEU A 29 15.57 8.87 -6.87
N ALA A 30 15.48 8.39 -8.12
CA ALA A 30 15.37 6.96 -8.43
C ALA A 30 16.66 6.19 -8.10
N ALA A 31 17.80 6.86 -8.07
CA ALA A 31 19.10 6.27 -7.72
C ALA A 31 19.30 6.10 -6.20
N ARG A 32 18.39 6.64 -5.37
CA ARG A 32 18.49 6.55 -3.91
C ARG A 32 18.03 5.18 -3.42
N ALA A 33 18.70 4.64 -2.40
CA ALA A 33 18.31 3.38 -1.76
C ALA A 33 17.01 3.51 -0.95
N ALA A 34 16.75 4.69 -0.39
CA ALA A 34 15.55 5.06 0.33
C ALA A 34 15.39 6.59 0.36
N LEU A 35 14.18 7.06 0.64
CA LEU A 35 13.81 8.47 0.75
C LEU A 35 13.12 8.72 2.09
N ARG A 36 13.06 10.00 2.45
CA ARG A 36 12.18 10.57 3.48
C ARG A 36 11.15 11.49 2.83
N LEU A 37 10.06 11.78 3.51
CA LEU A 37 9.05 12.73 3.04
C LEU A 37 9.65 14.11 2.77
N ALA A 38 10.68 14.51 3.53
CA ALA A 38 11.41 15.76 3.30
C ALA A 38 12.15 15.79 1.95
N ASP A 39 12.61 14.64 1.45
CA ASP A 39 13.26 14.56 0.13
C ASP A 39 12.25 14.76 -1.02
N LEU A 40 10.95 14.65 -0.73
CA LEU A 40 9.84 14.85 -1.67
C LEU A 40 9.18 16.23 -1.53
N ALA A 41 9.70 17.10 -0.66
CA ALA A 41 9.05 18.39 -0.36
C ALA A 41 8.99 19.33 -1.57
N GLU A 42 9.98 19.23 -2.46
CA GLU A 42 10.06 20.01 -3.71
C GLU A 42 9.33 19.33 -4.89
N GLU A 43 8.79 18.12 -4.69
CA GLU A 43 8.11 17.34 -5.71
C GLU A 43 6.61 17.56 -5.68
N GLN A 44 5.94 17.43 -6.84
CA GLN A 44 4.50 17.29 -6.85
C GLN A 44 4.12 15.86 -6.45
N VAL A 45 3.73 15.68 -5.19
CA VAL A 45 3.40 14.37 -4.64
C VAL A 45 1.91 14.09 -4.73
N VAL A 46 1.55 12.92 -5.24
CA VAL A 46 0.19 12.38 -5.14
C VAL A 46 0.18 11.12 -4.28
N ARG A 47 -0.68 11.09 -3.25
CA ARG A 47 -0.77 9.97 -2.30
C ARG A 47 -1.99 9.09 -2.58
N SER A 48 -1.90 7.84 -2.15
CA SER A 48 -3.06 6.94 -2.10
C SER A 48 -4.14 7.52 -1.18
N GLY A 49 -5.36 7.66 -1.70
CA GLY A 49 -6.52 8.12 -0.93
C GLY A 49 -6.84 9.62 -1.00
N ASP A 50 -5.88 10.49 -1.33
CA ASP A 50 -6.09 11.95 -1.36
C ASP A 50 -7.14 12.32 -2.43
N GLU A 51 -6.95 11.91 -3.70
CA GLU A 51 -7.96 11.87 -4.78
C GLU A 51 -7.60 10.85 -5.90
N LEU A 52 -6.48 10.14 -5.72
CA LEU A 52 -5.90 9.26 -6.71
C LEU A 52 -6.69 7.94 -6.82
N ARG A 53 -7.75 7.96 -7.62
CA ARG A 53 -8.43 6.74 -8.09
C ARG A 53 -7.72 6.16 -9.29
N VAL A 54 -6.49 5.73 -9.08
CA VAL A 54 -5.80 4.89 -10.05
C VAL A 54 -6.53 3.57 -10.11
N ARG A 55 -7.13 3.28 -11.26
CA ARG A 55 -7.85 2.02 -11.47
C ARG A 55 -6.91 0.88 -11.84
N ASP A 56 -5.74 1.19 -12.42
CA ASP A 56 -4.73 0.22 -12.82
C ASP A 56 -3.33 0.84 -12.97
N GLY A 57 -2.32 -0.02 -13.18
CA GLY A 57 -0.93 0.41 -13.34
C GLY A 57 -0.68 1.28 -14.58
N ALA A 58 -1.50 1.20 -15.63
CA ALA A 58 -1.31 2.01 -16.83
C ALA A 58 -1.65 3.48 -16.58
N GLN A 59 -2.72 3.74 -15.80
CA GLN A 59 -3.07 5.09 -15.37
C GLN A 59 -1.99 5.73 -14.49
N LEU A 60 -1.33 4.95 -13.64
CA LEU A 60 -0.17 5.43 -12.85
C LEU A 60 0.98 5.87 -13.75
N VAL A 61 1.32 5.05 -14.74
CA VAL A 61 2.40 5.36 -15.67
C VAL A 61 2.08 6.65 -16.42
N GLN A 62 0.84 6.87 -16.85
CA GLN A 62 0.46 8.13 -17.52
C GLN A 62 0.68 9.38 -16.67
N LEU A 63 0.47 9.28 -15.35
CA LEU A 63 0.65 10.41 -14.42
C LEU A 63 2.12 10.66 -14.07
N VAL A 64 2.88 9.59 -13.87
CA VAL A 64 4.24 9.64 -13.33
C VAL A 64 5.30 9.70 -14.44
N ALA A 65 5.08 9.04 -15.58
CA ALA A 65 6.04 8.98 -16.70
C ALA A 65 6.48 10.35 -17.26
N PRO A 66 5.64 11.40 -17.29
CA PRO A 66 6.09 12.73 -17.67
C PRO A 66 7.18 13.32 -16.75
N GLY A 67 7.44 12.69 -15.60
CA GLY A 67 8.49 13.09 -14.65
C GLY A 67 8.16 14.35 -13.84
N ARG A 68 6.89 14.78 -13.85
CA ARG A 68 6.42 15.99 -13.15
C ARG A 68 5.75 15.70 -11.82
N VAL A 69 5.41 14.43 -11.57
CA VAL A 69 4.63 13.99 -10.41
C VAL A 69 5.27 12.72 -9.85
N VAL A 70 5.44 12.67 -8.54
CA VAL A 70 5.84 11.48 -7.79
C VAL A 70 4.62 10.90 -7.10
N ALA A 71 4.37 9.59 -7.24
CA ALA A 71 3.27 8.92 -6.55
C ALA A 71 3.78 8.20 -5.31
N VAL A 72 3.21 8.44 -4.13
CA VAL A 72 3.51 7.68 -2.91
C VAL A 72 2.41 6.65 -2.70
N LEU A 73 2.78 5.38 -2.78
CA LEU A 73 1.88 4.24 -2.89
C LEU A 73 2.28 3.09 -1.96
N PRO A 74 1.35 2.17 -1.63
CA PRO A 74 1.70 0.92 -0.93
C PRO A 74 2.76 0.12 -1.70
N GLU A 75 3.66 -0.55 -0.96
CA GLU A 75 4.75 -1.35 -1.53
C GLU A 75 4.26 -2.46 -2.48
N SER A 76 3.05 -2.98 -2.27
CA SER A 76 2.41 -3.98 -3.14
C SER A 76 2.23 -3.54 -4.61
N VAL A 77 2.46 -2.27 -4.96
CA VAL A 77 2.47 -1.81 -6.36
C VAL A 77 3.68 -2.32 -7.15
N ARG A 78 4.81 -2.63 -6.48
CA ARG A 78 6.09 -2.97 -7.11
C ARG A 78 6.01 -4.01 -8.23
N PRO A 79 5.32 -5.16 -8.08
CA PRO A 79 5.25 -6.17 -9.13
C PRO A 79 4.51 -5.72 -10.39
N ARG A 80 3.75 -4.62 -10.32
CA ARG A 80 2.96 -4.07 -11.44
C ARG A 80 3.70 -2.97 -12.21
N LEU A 81 4.88 -2.56 -11.74
CA LEU A 81 5.65 -1.49 -12.37
C LEU A 81 6.42 -2.02 -13.58
N GLY A 82 6.36 -1.25 -14.67
CA GLY A 82 7.20 -1.48 -15.85
C GLY A 82 8.66 -1.10 -15.60
N ARG A 83 9.55 -1.48 -16.51
CA ARG A 83 11.01 -1.24 -16.40
C ARG A 83 11.39 0.24 -16.33
N ASP A 84 10.54 1.13 -16.84
CA ASP A 84 10.81 2.56 -16.87
C ASP A 84 10.51 3.25 -15.54
N MET A 85 9.96 2.54 -14.55
CA MET A 85 9.58 3.06 -13.24
C MET A 85 10.46 2.49 -12.12
N ALA A 86 10.80 3.34 -11.16
CA ALA A 86 11.50 2.99 -9.93
C ALA A 86 10.53 3.10 -8.73
N ALA A 87 10.67 2.19 -7.78
CA ALA A 87 9.92 2.19 -6.51
C ALA A 87 10.89 2.29 -5.33
N VAL A 88 11.09 3.49 -4.83
CA VAL A 88 12.05 3.79 -3.76
C VAL A 88 11.32 3.84 -2.40
N PRO A 89 11.75 3.07 -1.38
CA PRO A 89 11.12 3.10 -0.05
C PRO A 89 11.09 4.49 0.58
N VAL A 90 9.98 4.88 1.19
CA VAL A 90 9.88 6.11 2.01
C VAL A 90 9.82 5.73 3.48
N LEU A 91 10.84 6.11 4.25
CA LEU A 91 11.08 5.53 5.58
C LEU A 91 10.18 6.11 6.68
N ASP A 92 9.79 7.37 6.55
CA ASP A 92 9.00 8.15 7.51
C ASP A 92 7.58 8.44 7.01
N ALA A 93 7.17 7.82 5.89
CA ALA A 93 5.79 7.86 5.45
C ALA A 93 4.89 7.07 6.40
N PRO A 94 3.67 7.55 6.71
CA PRO A 94 2.68 6.78 7.45
C PRO A 94 2.43 5.43 6.75
N THR A 95 2.25 4.35 7.51
CA THR A 95 1.86 3.08 6.91
C THR A 95 0.41 3.12 6.44
N VAL A 96 0.10 2.31 5.43
CA VAL A 96 -1.27 2.14 4.91
C VAL A 96 -1.82 0.79 5.35
N ALA A 97 -3.05 0.78 5.86
CA ALA A 97 -3.70 -0.42 6.35
C ALA A 97 -4.77 -0.90 5.36
N LEU A 98 -4.69 -2.17 4.97
CA LEU A 98 -5.75 -2.87 4.25
C LEU A 98 -6.67 -3.55 5.27
N HIS A 99 -7.95 -3.21 5.21
CA HIS A 99 -8.98 -3.82 6.04
C HIS A 99 -9.91 -4.69 5.21
N VAL A 100 -10.39 -5.78 5.80
CA VAL A 100 -11.58 -6.49 5.31
C VAL A 100 -12.78 -6.03 6.09
N ALA A 101 -13.86 -5.68 5.39
CA ALA A 101 -15.11 -5.21 5.99
C ALA A 101 -16.29 -6.09 5.57
N TRP A 102 -17.21 -6.35 6.49
CA TRP A 102 -18.44 -7.10 6.24
C TRP A 102 -19.64 -6.49 6.99
N PRO A 103 -20.88 -6.72 6.51
CA PRO A 103 -22.07 -6.21 7.19
C PRO A 103 -22.20 -6.75 8.61
N ALA A 104 -22.47 -5.88 9.59
CA ALA A 104 -22.64 -6.27 11.00
C ALA A 104 -23.76 -7.31 11.19
N ALA A 105 -24.79 -7.27 10.34
CA ALA A 105 -25.93 -8.19 10.36
C ALA A 105 -25.66 -9.54 9.68
N GLY A 106 -24.45 -9.79 9.12
CA GLY A 106 -24.18 -10.91 8.22
C GLY A 106 -22.89 -11.67 8.52
N THR A 107 -22.73 -12.23 9.72
CA THR A 107 -21.62 -13.13 10.06
C THR A 107 -21.95 -14.59 9.70
N SER A 108 -22.05 -14.88 8.41
CA SER A 108 -22.21 -16.27 7.95
C SER A 108 -20.92 -17.06 8.09
N ARG A 109 -21.01 -18.40 8.13
CA ARG A 109 -19.83 -19.29 8.13
C ARG A 109 -18.92 -19.03 6.92
N ALA A 110 -19.48 -18.59 5.79
CA ALA A 110 -18.72 -18.23 4.59
C ALA A 110 -17.91 -16.94 4.79
N VAL A 111 -18.47 -15.92 5.44
CA VAL A 111 -17.75 -14.67 5.77
C VAL A 111 -16.61 -14.96 6.74
N ALA A 112 -16.87 -15.74 7.79
CA ALA A 112 -15.82 -16.13 8.75
C ALA A 112 -14.71 -16.96 8.08
N ALA A 113 -15.05 -17.84 7.13
CA ALA A 113 -14.07 -18.60 6.37
C ALA A 113 -13.23 -17.69 5.46
N PHE A 114 -13.87 -16.73 4.77
CA PHE A 114 -13.20 -15.75 3.94
C PHE A 114 -12.21 -14.90 4.75
N VAL A 115 -12.65 -14.31 5.87
CA VAL A 115 -11.79 -13.47 6.72
C VAL A 115 -10.57 -14.25 7.22
N ARG A 116 -10.74 -15.50 7.66
CA ARG A 116 -9.61 -16.36 8.08
C ARG A 116 -8.61 -16.62 6.95
N VAL A 117 -9.10 -16.92 5.74
CA VAL A 117 -8.23 -17.18 4.59
C VAL A 117 -7.52 -15.90 4.16
N ALA A 118 -8.23 -14.77 4.09
CA ALA A 118 -7.66 -13.47 3.76
C ALA A 118 -6.55 -13.07 4.74
N ALA A 119 -6.78 -13.23 6.05
CA ALA A 119 -5.77 -13.00 7.09
C ALA A 119 -4.55 -13.93 6.95
N ALA A 120 -4.77 -15.22 6.66
CA ALA A 120 -3.68 -16.17 6.45
C ALA A 120 -2.83 -15.84 5.20
N VAL A 121 -3.45 -15.37 4.12
CA VAL A 121 -2.75 -14.95 2.90
C VAL A 121 -2.00 -13.63 3.14
N ALA A 122 -2.63 -12.67 3.81
CA ALA A 122 -2.00 -11.40 4.17
C ALA A 122 -0.77 -11.61 5.06
N TYR A 123 -0.86 -12.49 6.06
CA TYR A 123 0.27 -12.86 6.92
C TYR A 123 1.44 -13.48 6.14
N ARG A 124 1.16 -14.28 5.10
CA ARG A 124 2.20 -14.85 4.23
C ARG A 124 2.86 -13.80 3.34
N HIS A 125 2.16 -12.74 3.00
CA HIS A 125 2.73 -11.61 2.25
C HIS A 125 3.54 -10.66 3.14
N THR A 126 3.27 -10.59 4.45
CA THR A 126 4.09 -9.80 5.38
C THR A 126 5.26 -10.53 5.97
N ALA A 127 5.19 -11.86 6.11
CA ALA A 127 6.29 -12.66 6.61
C ALA A 127 7.50 -12.50 5.68
N PRO A 128 8.55 -11.75 6.09
CA PRO A 128 9.79 -11.72 5.34
C PRO A 128 10.45 -13.10 5.49
N ASN A 129 11.39 -13.44 4.61
CA ASN A 129 12.41 -14.46 4.87
C ASN A 129 12.83 -14.46 6.37
N ALA A 130 12.30 -15.40 7.16
CA ALA A 130 12.57 -15.52 8.59
C ALA A 130 13.94 -16.18 8.86
N SER A 131 14.98 -15.79 8.10
CA SER A 131 16.35 -16.30 8.26
C SER A 131 17.37 -15.22 8.62
N ALA A 132 16.94 -13.97 8.87
CA ALA A 132 17.88 -12.86 9.13
C ALA A 132 17.89 -12.32 10.58
N THR A 133 17.06 -12.82 11.49
CA THR A 133 17.01 -12.33 12.89
C THR A 133 17.16 -13.44 13.94
N ALA A 134 17.97 -14.45 13.62
CA ALA A 134 18.56 -15.36 14.62
C ALA A 134 20.08 -15.26 14.56
N ARG A 135 20.63 -14.10 14.91
CA ARG A 135 22.01 -13.95 15.43
C ARG A 135 22.12 -12.57 16.07
N LEU A 136 22.71 -12.54 17.26
CA LEU A 136 22.83 -11.41 18.20
C LEU A 136 21.55 -11.24 19.03
N SER A 137 21.48 -11.64 20.30
CA SER A 137 22.44 -11.39 21.36
C SER A 137 22.51 -12.52 22.39
N SER A 138 23.75 -12.95 22.62
CA SER A 138 24.21 -13.68 23.80
C SER A 138 24.23 -12.78 25.04
#